data_AF-A0A8J8FNH6-F1
#
_entry.id   AF-A0A8J8FNH6-F1
#
_cell.length_a   1.000
_cell.length_b   1.000
_cell.length_c   1.000
_cell.angle_alpha   90.00
_cell.angle_beta   90.00
_cell.angle_gamma   90.00
#
_symmetry.space_group_name_H-M   'P 1'
#
loop_
_entity.id
_entity.type
_entity.pdbx_description
1 polymer ?
#
loop_
_entity_poly.entity_id
_entity_poly.type
_entity_poly.pdbx_seq_one_letter_code
_entity_poly.pdbx_strand_id
1 'polypeptide(L)'
;YEDYLKNNAWTWEHQALVRGRFVAGDVVLKQQYEAIRHRVLSIKRDTEALKTEVREMRDKMRVALTKKESDTFDLKQSIGGIVDIEFIVQFNILAYASENKDLTTFTDNIRLLEALNHQRLISDSQTEILKHAYCEYRDYGHHQVLQGERAMARKDDFVEIRSQVEKIWHETFL
;
A
#
# COMPACT_ATOMS: atom_id res chain seq x y z
N TYR A 1 10.67 6.02 -20.93
CA TYR A 1 10.16 5.77 -19.56
C TYR A 1 8.65 5.54 -19.58
N GLU A 2 7.85 6.50 -20.04
CA GLU A 2 6.38 6.35 -20.13
C GLU A 2 5.94 5.15 -20.99
N ASP A 3 6.52 4.98 -22.18
CA ASP A 3 6.15 3.87 -23.08
C ASP A 3 6.40 2.48 -22.47
N TYR A 4 7.45 2.36 -21.65
CA TYR A 4 7.72 1.14 -20.90
C TYR A 4 6.61 0.90 -19.88
N LEU A 5 6.30 1.91 -19.07
CA LEU A 5 5.26 1.83 -18.04
C LEU A 5 3.88 1.52 -18.63
N LYS A 6 3.57 2.01 -19.83
CA LYS A 6 2.27 1.77 -20.47
C LYS A 6 2.17 0.40 -21.12
N ASN A 7 3.22 -0.06 -21.78
CA ASN A 7 3.13 -1.19 -22.72
C ASN A 7 3.81 -2.46 -22.22
N ASN A 8 4.72 -2.36 -21.24
CA ASN A 8 5.60 -3.48 -20.86
C ASN A 8 5.65 -3.73 -19.34
N ALA A 9 5.30 -2.73 -18.52
CA ALA A 9 5.38 -2.85 -17.08
C ALA A 9 4.29 -3.77 -16.51
N TRP A 10 4.67 -4.59 -15.54
CA TRP A 10 3.75 -5.46 -14.82
C TRP A 10 2.92 -4.66 -13.80
N THR A 11 1.78 -5.22 -13.37
CA THR A 11 0.91 -4.60 -12.36
C THR A 11 1.64 -4.27 -11.05
N TRP A 12 2.57 -5.12 -10.62
CA TRP A 12 3.38 -4.84 -9.42
C TRP A 12 4.31 -3.63 -9.57
N GLU A 13 4.74 -3.31 -10.80
CA GLU A 13 5.53 -2.10 -11.07
C GLU A 13 4.64 -0.86 -11.00
N HIS A 14 3.39 -0.96 -11.44
CA HIS A 14 2.40 0.11 -11.23
C HIS A 14 2.07 0.28 -9.74
N GLN A 15 1.99 -0.81 -8.97
CA GLN A 15 1.85 -0.75 -7.51
C GLN A 15 3.02 0.01 -6.88
N ALA A 16 4.26 -0.32 -7.27
CA ALA A 16 5.44 0.40 -6.80
C ALA A 16 5.42 1.88 -7.22
N LEU A 17 4.91 2.20 -8.41
CA LEU A 17 4.78 3.56 -8.91
C LEU A 17 3.79 4.42 -8.09
N VAL A 18 2.81 3.83 -7.39
CA VAL A 18 1.92 4.55 -6.45
C VAL A 18 2.76 5.30 -5.41
N ARG A 19 3.87 4.71 -4.96
CA ARG A 19 4.81 5.34 -4.02
C ARG A 19 5.93 6.14 -4.68
N GLY A 20 6.08 6.04 -6.01
CA GLY A 20 7.08 6.76 -6.78
C GLY A 20 6.87 8.27 -6.69
N ARG A 21 7.93 9.01 -6.36
CA ARG A 21 7.91 10.48 -6.27
C ARG A 21 9.19 11.08 -6.79
N PHE A 22 9.06 12.28 -7.35
CA PHE A 22 10.24 13.09 -7.69
C PHE A 22 10.92 13.55 -6.41
N VAL A 23 12.23 13.30 -6.29
CA VAL A 23 13.02 13.68 -5.10
C VAL A 23 14.03 14.78 -5.42
N ALA A 24 14.65 14.76 -6.59
CA ALA A 24 15.67 15.71 -7.00
C ALA A 24 15.73 15.87 -8.53
N GLY A 25 16.15 17.06 -8.98
CA GLY A 25 16.26 17.46 -10.39
C GLY A 25 15.58 18.80 -10.65
N ASP A 26 15.49 19.22 -11.91
CA ASP A 26 14.88 20.49 -12.29
C ASP A 26 13.33 20.45 -12.32
N VAL A 27 12.73 21.65 -12.34
CA VAL A 27 11.27 21.82 -12.29
C VAL A 27 10.57 21.25 -13.53
N VAL A 28 11.20 21.33 -14.71
CA VAL A 28 10.60 20.81 -15.95
C VAL A 28 10.55 19.29 -15.89
N LEU A 29 11.64 18.65 -15.47
CA LEU A 29 11.68 17.20 -15.29
C LEU A 29 10.69 16.72 -14.22
N LYS A 30 10.55 17.46 -13.11
CA LYS A 30 9.54 17.16 -12.08
C LYS A 30 8.14 17.11 -12.67
N GLN A 31 7.75 18.16 -13.40
CA GLN A 31 6.42 18.26 -14.02
C GLN A 31 6.18 17.13 -15.03
N GLN A 32 7.19 16.79 -15.83
CA GLN A 32 7.11 15.67 -16.76
C GLN A 32 6.92 14.34 -16.04
N TYR A 33 7.68 14.07 -14.98
CA TYR A 33 7.56 12.85 -14.18
C TYR A 33 6.18 12.73 -13.53
N GLU A 34 5.70 13.79 -12.87
CA GLU A 34 4.39 13.81 -12.20
C GLU A 34 3.25 13.58 -13.21
N ALA A 35 3.35 14.19 -14.40
CA ALA A 35 2.38 13.98 -15.46
C ALA A 35 2.40 12.54 -16.02
N ILE A 36 3.58 11.93 -16.17
CA ILE A 36 3.71 10.51 -16.56
C ILE A 36 3.09 9.60 -15.49
N ARG A 37 3.46 9.81 -14.22
CA ARG A 37 2.93 9.02 -13.10
C ARG A 37 1.41 9.10 -13.04
N HIS A 38 0.84 10.30 -13.13
CA HIS A 38 -0.61 10.49 -13.18
C HIS A 38 -1.23 9.68 -14.31
N ARG A 39 -0.74 9.81 -15.55
CA ARG A 39 -1.27 9.08 -16.72
C ARG A 39 -1.21 7.56 -16.56
N VAL A 40 -0.12 7.03 -15.99
CA VAL A 40 0.06 5.57 -15.81
C VAL A 40 -0.84 5.02 -14.69
N LEU A 41 -0.94 5.74 -13.57
CA LEU A 41 -1.83 5.32 -12.48
C LEU A 41 -3.31 5.40 -12.90
N SER A 42 -3.68 6.39 -13.71
CA SER A 42 -5.03 6.60 -14.25
C SER A 42 -5.38 5.75 -15.48
N ILE A 43 -4.58 4.73 -15.84
CA ILE A 43 -4.99 3.74 -16.86
C ILE A 43 -6.22 2.99 -16.33
N LYS A 44 -7.29 2.91 -17.12
CA LYS A 44 -8.49 2.14 -16.75
C LYS A 44 -8.17 0.64 -16.74
N ARG A 45 -8.58 -0.06 -15.68
CA ARG A 45 -8.33 -1.49 -15.47
C ARG A 45 -9.66 -2.21 -15.23
N ASP A 46 -9.68 -3.52 -15.50
CA ASP A 46 -10.72 -4.39 -14.96
C ASP A 46 -10.42 -4.60 -13.47
N THR A 47 -11.33 -4.15 -12.62
CA THR A 47 -11.15 -4.16 -11.16
C THR A 47 -11.03 -5.57 -10.60
N GLU A 48 -11.75 -6.56 -11.14
CA GLU A 48 -11.73 -7.93 -10.63
C GLU A 48 -10.45 -8.67 -11.07
N ALA A 49 -9.99 -8.42 -12.31
CA ALA A 49 -8.69 -8.91 -12.76
C ALA A 49 -7.55 -8.31 -11.92
N LEU A 50 -7.58 -6.99 -11.70
CA LEU A 50 -6.60 -6.29 -10.87
C LEU A 50 -6.59 -6.80 -9.42
N LYS A 51 -7.77 -7.00 -8.82
CA LYS A 51 -7.91 -7.55 -7.46
C LYS A 51 -7.22 -8.91 -7.35
N THR A 52 -7.42 -9.78 -8.35
CA THR A 52 -6.78 -11.10 -8.42
C THR A 52 -5.26 -10.99 -8.50
N GLU A 53 -4.73 -10.17 -9.43
CA GLU A 53 -3.29 -9.99 -9.62
C GLU A 53 -2.59 -9.45 -8.36
N VAL A 54 -3.18 -8.43 -7.72
CA VAL A 54 -2.62 -7.81 -6.51
C VAL A 54 -2.61 -8.81 -5.34
N ARG A 55 -3.71 -9.55 -5.15
CA ARG A 55 -3.81 -10.58 -4.10
C ARG A 55 -2.77 -11.70 -4.32
N GLU A 56 -2.70 -12.25 -5.53
CA GLU A 56 -1.75 -13.32 -5.85
C GLU A 56 -0.29 -12.88 -5.68
N MET A 57 0.02 -11.63 -6.06
CA MET A 57 1.35 -11.07 -5.84
C MET A 57 1.66 -10.95 -4.35
N ARG A 58 0.69 -10.49 -3.53
CA ARG A 58 0.87 -10.40 -2.09
C ARG A 58 1.13 -11.76 -1.46
N ASP A 59 0.37 -12.77 -1.87
CA ASP A 59 0.50 -14.12 -1.34
C ASP A 59 1.88 -14.73 -1.67
N LYS A 60 2.35 -14.55 -2.91
CA LYS A 60 3.71 -14.93 -3.32
C LYS A 60 4.76 -14.23 -2.47
N MET A 61 4.63 -12.92 -2.25
CA MET A 61 5.53 -12.14 -1.39
C MET A 61 5.50 -12.63 0.06
N ARG A 62 4.32 -12.97 0.60
CA ARG A 62 4.18 -13.48 1.97
C ARG A 62 4.95 -14.79 2.15
N VAL A 63 4.76 -15.73 1.21
CA VAL A 63 5.47 -17.02 1.25
C VAL A 63 7.00 -16.83 1.18
N ALA A 64 7.48 -15.86 0.40
CA ALA A 64 8.91 -15.62 0.22
C ALA A 64 9.58 -14.84 1.37
N LEU A 65 8.86 -13.92 2.02
CA LEU A 65 9.43 -12.95 2.96
C LEU A 65 9.07 -13.22 4.42
N THR A 66 7.96 -13.90 4.70
CA THR A 66 7.56 -14.21 6.08
C THR A 66 8.49 -15.28 6.65
N LYS A 67 9.24 -14.90 7.68
CA LYS A 67 10.02 -15.87 8.46
C LYS A 67 9.09 -16.66 9.37
N LYS A 68 9.30 -17.97 9.44
CA LYS A 68 8.61 -18.85 10.39
C LYS A 68 9.30 -18.79 11.75
N GLU A 69 9.21 -17.65 12.42
CA GLU A 69 9.59 -17.52 13.83
C GLU A 69 8.30 -17.66 14.65
N SER A 70 8.14 -18.79 15.34
CA SER A 70 6.98 -19.03 16.21
C SER A 70 6.88 -17.95 17.27
N ASP A 71 5.66 -17.55 17.62
CA ASP A 71 5.34 -16.56 18.67
C ASP A 71 5.77 -15.12 18.41
N THR A 72 6.07 -14.78 17.16
CA THR A 72 6.34 -13.40 16.73
C THR A 72 5.32 -12.87 15.73
N PHE A 73 5.18 -11.56 15.68
CA PHE A 73 4.42 -10.82 14.68
C PHE A 73 5.38 -9.91 13.90
N ASP A 74 5.60 -10.21 12.62
CA ASP A 74 6.37 -9.33 11.74
C ASP A 74 5.49 -8.15 11.32
N LEU A 75 5.78 -6.97 11.89
CA LEU A 75 5.01 -5.74 11.69
C LEU A 75 4.84 -5.37 10.21
N LYS A 76 5.75 -5.85 9.33
CA LYS A 76 5.68 -5.60 7.89
C LYS A 76 5.02 -6.75 7.15
N GLN A 77 5.51 -7.96 7.34
CA GLN A 77 5.22 -9.08 6.43
C GLN A 77 4.07 -9.98 6.87
N SER A 78 3.74 -10.00 8.15
CA SER A 78 2.64 -10.83 8.67
C SER A 78 1.28 -10.35 8.16
N ILE A 79 0.28 -11.24 8.24
CA ILE A 79 -1.12 -10.91 7.95
C ILE A 79 -1.57 -9.78 8.88
N GLY A 80 -2.23 -8.77 8.33
CA GLY A 80 -2.63 -7.57 9.04
C GLY A 80 -1.49 -6.59 9.33
N GLY A 81 -0.31 -6.82 8.74
CA GLY A 81 0.87 -5.95 8.87
C GLY A 81 0.90 -4.79 7.85
N ILE A 82 1.97 -4.00 7.89
CA ILE A 82 2.14 -2.79 7.06
C ILE A 82 1.99 -3.08 5.56
N VAL A 83 2.52 -4.20 5.07
CA VAL A 83 2.48 -4.50 3.63
C VAL A 83 1.05 -4.81 3.16
N ASP A 84 0.19 -5.38 4.02
CA ASP A 84 -1.23 -5.57 3.68
C ASP A 84 -1.93 -4.21 3.52
N ILE A 85 -1.64 -3.24 4.41
CA ILE A 85 -2.15 -1.86 4.31
C ILE A 85 -1.66 -1.20 3.01
N GLU A 86 -0.37 -1.33 2.68
CA GLU A 86 0.19 -0.78 1.44
C GLU A 86 -0.50 -1.36 0.19
N PHE A 87 -0.78 -2.65 0.18
CA PHE A 87 -1.44 -3.32 -0.94
C PHE A 87 -2.91 -2.91 -1.07
N ILE A 88 -3.64 -2.74 0.05
CA ILE A 88 -5.02 -2.19 0.03
C ILE A 88 -5.01 -0.81 -0.60
N VAL A 89 -4.11 0.07 -0.18
CA VAL A 89 -3.99 1.43 -0.74
C VAL A 89 -3.64 1.36 -2.23
N GLN A 90 -2.58 0.63 -2.60
CA GLN A 90 -2.12 0.54 -3.99
C GLN A 90 -3.21 -0.01 -4.92
N PHE A 91 -3.93 -1.04 -4.51
CA PHE A 91 -5.07 -1.59 -5.26
C PHE A 91 -6.11 -0.51 -5.54
N ASN A 92 -6.59 0.18 -4.50
CA ASN A 92 -7.63 1.19 -4.64
C ASN A 92 -7.19 2.36 -5.53
N ILE A 93 -5.93 2.80 -5.42
CA ILE A 93 -5.40 3.82 -6.33
C ILE A 93 -5.40 3.33 -7.78
N LEU A 94 -4.91 2.12 -8.05
CA LEU A 94 -4.87 1.58 -9.41
C LEU A 94 -6.27 1.29 -10.00
N ALA A 95 -7.24 0.95 -9.14
CA ALA A 95 -8.62 0.68 -9.53
C ALA A 95 -9.39 1.97 -9.89
N TYR A 96 -9.18 3.06 -9.14
CA TYR A 96 -10.06 4.22 -9.18
C TYR A 96 -9.41 5.55 -9.61
N ALA A 97 -8.09 5.59 -9.82
CA ALA A 97 -7.40 6.82 -10.25
C ALA A 97 -7.77 7.29 -11.67
N SER A 98 -8.35 6.44 -12.52
CA SER A 98 -8.84 6.86 -13.85
C SER A 98 -10.02 7.83 -13.74
N GLU A 99 -10.77 7.76 -12.65
CA GLU A 99 -12.00 8.53 -12.41
C GLU A 99 -11.76 9.67 -11.41
N ASN A 100 -10.68 9.61 -10.63
CA ASN A 100 -10.40 10.54 -9.53
C ASN A 100 -8.95 11.02 -9.58
N LYS A 101 -8.74 12.25 -10.08
CA LYS A 101 -7.38 12.81 -10.24
C LYS A 101 -6.65 12.98 -8.90
N ASP A 102 -7.39 13.29 -7.85
CA ASP A 102 -6.86 13.54 -6.51
C ASP A 102 -6.10 12.34 -5.93
N LEU A 103 -6.47 11.11 -6.35
CA LEU A 103 -5.85 9.86 -5.91
C LEU A 103 -4.39 9.71 -6.34
N THR A 104 -3.91 10.57 -7.24
CA THR A 104 -2.51 10.56 -7.70
C THR A 104 -1.69 11.72 -7.13
N THR A 105 -2.27 12.56 -6.28
CA THR A 105 -1.60 13.75 -5.73
C THR A 105 -0.49 13.40 -4.74
N PHE A 106 -0.75 12.40 -3.89
CA PHE A 106 0.16 11.98 -2.83
C PHE A 106 0.77 10.60 -3.13
N THR A 107 1.73 10.20 -2.30
CA THR A 107 2.50 8.96 -2.47
C THR A 107 2.69 8.19 -1.16
N ASP A 108 2.29 8.75 -0.03
CA ASP A 108 2.33 8.11 1.28
C ASP A 108 0.94 7.61 1.70
N ASN A 109 0.93 6.53 2.47
CA ASN A 109 -0.30 5.82 2.83
C ASN A 109 -1.32 6.69 3.56
N ILE A 110 -0.88 7.56 4.47
CA ILE A 110 -1.80 8.36 5.29
C ILE A 110 -2.63 9.29 4.41
N ARG A 111 -1.97 10.10 3.57
CA ARG A 111 -2.68 11.03 2.67
C ARG A 111 -3.43 10.32 1.55
N LEU A 112 -2.95 9.15 1.11
CA LEU A 112 -3.69 8.32 0.15
C LEU A 112 -4.96 7.72 0.76
N LEU A 113 -4.93 7.26 2.02
CA LEU A 113 -6.12 6.79 2.73
C LEU A 113 -7.14 7.91 2.90
N GLU A 114 -6.70 9.12 3.25
CA GLU A 114 -7.55 10.31 3.32
C GLU A 114 -8.17 10.65 1.96
N ALA A 115 -7.39 10.59 0.88
CA ALA A 115 -7.90 10.80 -0.47
C ALA A 115 -8.94 9.73 -0.87
N LEU A 116 -8.71 8.46 -0.55
CA LEU A 116 -9.66 7.37 -0.80
C LEU A 116 -10.96 7.57 -0.02
N ASN A 117 -10.87 8.00 1.24
CA ASN A 117 -12.02 8.29 2.08
C ASN A 117 -12.83 9.48 1.56
N HIS A 118 -12.17 10.57 1.16
CA HIS A 118 -12.82 11.74 0.59
C HIS A 118 -13.63 11.40 -0.68
N GLN A 119 -13.14 10.45 -1.48
CA GLN A 119 -13.85 9.91 -2.65
C GLN A 119 -14.87 8.80 -2.31
N ARG A 120 -15.07 8.50 -1.01
CA ARG A 120 -15.96 7.46 -0.49
C ARG A 120 -15.66 6.04 -0.99
N LEU A 121 -14.41 5.78 -1.37
CA LEU A 121 -13.95 4.46 -1.80
C LEU A 121 -13.66 3.54 -0.62
N ILE A 122 -13.35 4.11 0.54
CA ILE A 122 -13.24 3.43 1.82
C ILE A 122 -14.01 4.22 2.89
N SER A 123 -14.56 3.51 3.88
CA SER A 123 -15.31 4.14 4.97
C SER A 123 -14.42 4.91 5.95
N ASP A 124 -15.00 5.83 6.72
CA ASP A 124 -14.29 6.56 7.78
C ASP A 124 -13.67 5.59 8.79
N SER A 125 -14.43 4.55 9.17
CA SER A 125 -13.97 3.50 10.07
C SER A 125 -12.74 2.76 9.53
N GLN A 126 -12.79 2.31 8.27
CA GLN A 126 -11.63 1.65 7.64
C GLN A 126 -10.42 2.57 7.56
N THR A 127 -10.64 3.85 7.25
CA THR A 127 -9.58 4.86 7.16
C THR A 127 -8.87 5.05 8.48
N GLU A 128 -9.61 5.22 9.58
CA GLU A 128 -9.05 5.39 10.90
C GLU A 128 -8.33 4.13 11.40
N ILE A 129 -8.91 2.94 11.18
CA ILE A 129 -8.27 1.66 11.50
C ILE A 129 -6.92 1.52 10.78
N LEU A 130 -6.90 1.73 9.46
CA LEU A 130 -5.68 1.56 8.65
C LEU A 130 -4.62 2.61 8.99
N LYS A 131 -5.00 3.87 9.23
CA LYS A 131 -4.08 4.94 9.65
C LYS A 131 -3.49 4.64 11.02
N HIS A 132 -4.33 4.28 11.99
CA HIS A 132 -3.91 3.93 13.34
C HIS A 132 -2.93 2.74 13.32
N ALA A 133 -3.30 1.65 12.65
CA ALA A 133 -2.43 0.48 12.49
C ALA A 133 -1.08 0.84 11.88
N TYR A 134 -1.08 1.62 10.80
CA TYR A 134 0.14 2.02 10.11
C TYR A 134 1.08 2.87 11.00
N CYS A 135 0.52 3.81 11.76
CA CYS A 135 1.30 4.62 12.70
C CYS A 135 1.86 3.78 13.84
N GLU A 136 1.03 2.99 14.53
CA GLU A 136 1.45 2.12 15.64
C GLU A 136 2.58 1.17 15.23
N TYR A 137 2.44 0.48 14.09
CA TYR A 137 3.45 -0.45 13.61
C TYR A 137 4.76 0.25 13.22
N ARG A 138 4.66 1.43 12.61
CA ARG A 138 5.84 2.20 12.20
C ARG A 138 6.58 2.76 13.42
N ASP A 139 5.86 3.28 14.40
CA ASP A 139 6.44 3.88 15.60
C ASP A 139 7.07 2.79 16.48
N TYR A 140 6.39 1.66 16.67
CA TYR A 140 6.98 0.49 17.35
C TYR A 140 8.22 -0.02 16.60
N GLY A 141 8.13 -0.16 15.27
CA GLY A 141 9.25 -0.59 14.46
C GLY A 141 10.47 0.34 14.54
N HIS A 142 10.24 1.66 14.62
CA HIS A 142 11.30 2.64 14.85
C HIS A 142 11.94 2.48 16.23
N HIS A 143 11.14 2.26 17.28
CA HIS A 143 11.64 2.03 18.63
C HIS A 143 12.55 0.79 18.71
N GLN A 144 12.12 -0.31 18.11
CA GLN A 144 12.89 -1.57 18.04
C GLN A 144 14.24 -1.38 17.34
N VAL A 145 14.24 -0.70 16.19
CA VAL A 145 15.47 -0.45 15.43
C VAL A 145 16.45 0.42 16.22
N LEU A 146 15.97 1.40 16.99
CA LEU A 146 16.82 2.22 17.87
C LEU A 146 17.49 1.41 18.99
N GLN A 147 16.87 0.29 19.39
CA GLN A 147 17.43 -0.66 20.35
C GLN A 147 18.36 -1.70 19.71
N GLY A 148 18.58 -1.64 18.39
CA GLY A 148 19.33 -2.63 17.63
C GLY A 148 18.57 -3.95 17.41
N GLU A 149 17.27 -3.95 17.71
CA GLU A 149 16.39 -5.11 17.55
C GLU A 149 15.73 -5.11 16.16
N ARG A 150 15.12 -6.24 15.79
CA ARG A 150 14.33 -6.35 14.56
C ARG A 150 12.95 -5.77 14.82
N ALA A 151 12.30 -5.22 13.78
CA ALA A 151 10.93 -4.72 13.85
C ALA A 151 9.89 -5.87 13.93
N MET A 152 9.98 -6.66 14.99
CA MET A 152 9.12 -7.81 15.32
C MET A 152 8.48 -7.54 16.66
N ALA A 153 7.16 -7.72 16.77
CA ALA A 153 6.45 -7.68 18.03
C ALA A 153 6.17 -9.11 18.53
N ARG A 154 5.71 -9.25 19.78
CA ARG A 154 5.23 -10.54 20.27
C ARG A 154 3.91 -10.87 19.57
N LYS A 155 3.61 -12.17 19.41
CA LYS A 155 2.35 -12.60 18.80
C LYS A 155 1.10 -12.15 19.57
N ASP A 156 1.22 -11.85 20.86
CA ASP A 156 0.13 -11.35 21.69
C ASP A 156 0.00 -9.82 21.65
N ASP A 157 0.94 -9.13 20.99
CA ASP A 157 0.84 -7.69 20.74
C ASP A 157 -0.06 -7.43 19.53
N PHE A 158 -0.74 -6.29 19.54
CA PHE A 158 -1.54 -5.76 18.41
C PHE A 158 -2.63 -6.70 17.85
N VAL A 159 -3.10 -7.69 18.63
CA VAL A 159 -4.05 -8.72 18.17
C VAL A 159 -5.34 -8.13 17.61
N GLU A 160 -5.88 -7.10 18.27
CA GLU A 160 -7.10 -6.43 17.80
C GLU A 160 -6.85 -5.66 16.51
N ILE A 161 -5.79 -4.84 16.47
CA ILE A 161 -5.43 -4.02 15.31
C ILE A 161 -5.19 -4.91 14.08
N ARG A 162 -4.40 -5.98 14.20
CA ARG A 162 -4.12 -6.87 13.06
C ARG A 162 -5.37 -7.58 12.56
N SER A 163 -6.30 -7.97 13.46
CA SER A 163 -7.55 -8.63 13.09
C SER A 163 -8.46 -7.68 12.31
N GLN A 164 -8.47 -6.39 12.67
CA GLN A 164 -9.20 -5.37 11.92
C GLN A 164 -8.59 -5.15 10.53
N VAL A 165 -7.25 -5.03 10.42
CA VAL A 165 -6.59 -4.91 9.10
C VAL A 165 -6.85 -6.15 8.23
N GLU A 166 -6.77 -7.34 8.81
CA GLU A 166 -7.08 -8.60 8.13
C GLU A 166 -8.55 -8.64 7.65
N LYS A 167 -9.50 -8.14 8.45
CA LYS A 167 -10.89 -8.03 8.02
C LYS A 167 -11.04 -7.12 6.80
N ILE A 168 -10.40 -5.95 6.82
CA ILE A 168 -10.44 -4.99 5.69
C ILE A 168 -9.76 -5.60 4.45
N TRP A 169 -8.67 -6.34 4.63
CA TRP A 169 -8.04 -7.10 3.55
C TRP A 169 -9.04 -8.05 2.88
N HIS A 170 -9.75 -8.84 3.68
CA HIS A 170 -10.77 -9.76 3.15
C HIS A 170 -11.91 -9.01 2.46
N GLU A 171 -12.44 -7.92 3.03
CA GLU A 171 -13.47 -7.09 2.38
C GLU A 171 -13.00 -6.48 1.05
N THR A 172 -11.69 -6.25 0.89
CA THR A 172 -11.12 -5.68 -0.33
C THR A 172 -10.86 -6.74 -1.41
N PHE A 173 -10.43 -7.95 -1.03
CA PHE A 173 -9.88 -8.96 -1.95
C PHE A 173 -10.65 -10.29 -2.02
N LEU A 174 -11.70 -10.49 -1.22
CA LEU A 174 -12.62 -11.64 -1.28
C LEU A 174 -14.04 -11.19 -1.65
#